data_AF-A0A504YX80-F1
#
_entry.id   AF-A0A504YX80-F1
#
_cell.length_a   1.000
_cell.length_b   1.000
_cell.length_c   1.000
_cell.angle_alpha   90.00
_cell.angle_beta   90.00
_cell.angle_gamma   90.00
#
_symmetry.space_group_name_H-M   'P 1'
#
loop_
_entity.id
_entity.type
_entity.pdbx_description
1 polymer ?
#
loop_
_entity_poly.entity_id
_entity_poly.type
_entity_poly.pdbx_seq_one_letter_code
_entity_poly.pdbx_strand_id
1 'polypeptide(L)'
;MVDDVLKHSLQSEIYDPRKAESLTLNLANVLRKRAREICTPSRYKIIAQVNIGSCKNTTVSLSSRALWHADSNDTFVESTFSNSSIYAVALVYCVYFE
;
A
#
# COMPACT_ATOMS: atom_id res chain seq x y z
N MET A 1 2.08 -9.80 -5.31
CA MET A 1 2.73 -9.41 -4.03
C MET A 1 1.88 -8.44 -3.22
N VAL A 2 1.62 -7.21 -3.71
CA VAL A 2 0.80 -6.24 -2.96
C VAL A 2 -0.64 -6.73 -2.81
N ASP A 3 -1.24 -7.22 -3.90
CA ASP A 3 -2.60 -7.79 -3.89
C ASP A 3 -2.72 -8.96 -2.91
N ASP A 4 -1.72 -9.84 -2.86
CA ASP A 4 -1.71 -11.01 -1.98
C ASP A 4 -1.68 -10.61 -0.50
N VAL A 5 -0.89 -9.58 -0.16
CA VAL A 5 -0.82 -9.05 1.21
C VAL A 5 -2.18 -8.47 1.61
N LEU A 6 -2.77 -7.62 0.76
CA LEU A 6 -4.08 -7.06 1.06
C LEU A 6 -5.15 -8.14 1.20
N LYS A 7 -5.23 -9.06 0.24
CA LYS A 7 -6.22 -10.14 0.24
C LYS A 7 -6.06 -11.03 1.47
N HIS A 8 -4.86 -11.51 1.76
CA HIS A 8 -4.62 -12.42 2.89
C HIS A 8 -4.95 -11.75 4.24
N SER A 9 -4.60 -10.47 4.40
CA SER A 9 -4.80 -9.76 5.66
C SER A 9 -6.21 -9.20 5.85
N LEU A 10 -6.96 -8.93 4.79
CA LEU A 10 -8.25 -8.22 4.89
C LEU A 10 -9.46 -9.06 4.50
N GLN A 11 -9.29 -10.22 3.84
CA GLN A 11 -10.44 -11.03 3.36
C GLN A 11 -11.43 -11.44 4.46
N SER A 12 -10.96 -11.65 5.69
CA SER A 12 -11.77 -12.09 6.83
C SER A 12 -11.95 -11.02 7.90
N GLU A 13 -11.45 -9.81 7.65
CA GLU A 13 -11.51 -8.70 8.61
C GLU A 13 -12.80 -7.88 8.47
N ILE A 14 -13.28 -7.37 9.60
CA ILE A 14 -14.40 -6.42 9.68
C ILE A 14 -13.85 -5.08 10.17
N TYR A 15 -14.31 -3.99 9.58
CA TYR A 15 -13.79 -2.66 9.90
C TYR A 15 -14.06 -2.32 11.38
N ASP A 16 -13.00 -2.11 12.16
CA ASP A 16 -13.04 -1.54 13.51
C ASP A 16 -12.15 -0.28 13.53
N PRO A 17 -12.72 0.92 13.76
CA PRO A 17 -11.96 2.17 13.84
C PRO A 17 -10.79 2.12 14.83
N ARG A 18 -10.92 1.35 15.93
CA ARG A 18 -9.88 1.23 16.97
C ARG A 18 -8.70 0.37 16.52
N LYS A 19 -8.92 -0.53 15.55
CA LYS A 19 -7.89 -1.40 14.96
C LYS A 19 -7.35 -0.85 13.64
N ALA A 20 -8.07 0.07 13.01
CA ALA A 20 -7.73 0.59 11.68
C ALA A 20 -6.32 1.20 11.63
N GLU A 21 -5.93 1.95 12.67
CA GLU A 21 -4.58 2.54 12.77
C GLU A 21 -3.48 1.48 12.74
N SER A 22 -3.55 0.51 13.66
CA SER A 22 -2.54 -0.54 13.78
C SER A 22 -2.52 -1.48 12.58
N LEU A 23 -3.69 -1.81 12.03
CA LEU A 23 -3.83 -2.62 10.82
C LEU A 23 -3.18 -1.93 9.61
N THR A 24 -3.43 -0.64 9.43
CA THR A 24 -2.85 0.16 8.34
C THR A 24 -1.33 0.22 8.45
N LEU A 25 -0.80 0.51 9.64
CA LEU A 25 0.64 0.58 9.87
C LEU A 25 1.33 -0.77 9.65
N ASN A 26 0.72 -1.86 10.13
CA ASN A 26 1.25 -3.21 9.92
C ASN A 26 1.32 -3.56 8.44
N LEU A 27 0.27 -3.27 7.67
CA LEU A 27 0.25 -3.52 6.23
C LEU A 27 1.32 -2.70 5.49
N ALA A 28 1.45 -1.41 5.82
CA ALA A 28 2.49 -0.56 5.24
C ALA A 28 3.89 -1.10 5.54
N ASN A 29 4.16 -1.54 6.77
CA ASN A 29 5.44 -2.12 7.17
C ASN A 29 5.73 -3.45 6.45
N VAL A 30 4.74 -4.35 6.35
CA VAL A 30 4.88 -5.63 5.64
C VAL A 30 5.18 -5.40 4.16
N LEU A 31 4.43 -4.52 3.50
CA LEU A 31 4.65 -4.18 2.09
C LEU A 31 6.02 -3.56 1.87
N ARG A 32 6.41 -2.58 2.70
CA ARG A 32 7.74 -1.95 2.64
C ARG A 32 8.86 -2.99 2.80
N LYS A 33 8.71 -3.93 3.73
CA LYS A 33 9.71 -4.98 3.96
C LYS A 33 9.82 -5.93 2.77
N ARG A 34 8.69 -6.48 2.30
CA ARG A 34 8.67 -7.41 1.15
C ARG A 34 9.16 -6.75 -0.14
N ALA A 35 8.75 -5.52 -0.40
CA ALA A 35 9.20 -4.77 -1.56
C ALA A 35 10.72 -4.49 -1.49
N ARG A 36 11.26 -4.20 -0.30
CA ARG A 36 12.71 -4.04 -0.11
C ARG A 36 13.50 -5.31 -0.38
N GLU A 37 12.96 -6.47 -0.01
CA GLU A 37 13.58 -7.77 -0.29
C GLU A 37 13.62 -8.05 -1.81
N ILE A 38 12.56 -7.69 -2.54
CA ILE A 38 12.45 -7.86 -4.00
C ILE A 38 13.31 -6.84 -4.76
N CYS A 39 13.26 -5.56 -4.36
CA CYS A 39 13.92 -4.44 -5.06
C CYS A 39 15.42 -4.29 -4.73
N THR A 40 16.10 -5.38 -4.35
CA THR A 40 17.54 -5.36 -4.08
C THR A 40 18.29 -5.18 -5.42
N PRO A 41 18.71 -3.95 -5.75
CA PRO A 41 19.96 -3.37 -5.27
C PRO A 41 19.80 -2.19 -4.28
N SER A 42 20.86 -1.82 -3.56
CA SER A 42 20.87 -0.88 -2.42
C SER A 42 20.50 0.58 -2.73
N ARG A 43 20.32 0.95 -4.00
CA ARG A 43 20.14 2.34 -4.44
C ARG A 43 18.69 2.80 -4.53
N TYR A 44 17.72 2.01 -4.08
CA TYR A 44 16.32 2.42 -4.07
C TYR A 44 15.76 2.59 -2.65
N LYS A 45 15.06 3.69 -2.44
CA LYS A 45 14.19 3.93 -1.30
C LYS A 45 12.81 3.37 -1.59
N ILE A 46 12.37 2.47 -0.71
CA ILE A 46 11.01 1.92 -0.74
C ILE A 46 10.11 2.69 0.20
N ILE A 47 9.02 3.21 -0.35
CA ILE A 47 7.95 3.91 0.38
C ILE A 47 6.67 3.10 0.22
N ALA A 48 6.00 2.75 1.31
CA ALA A 48 4.70 2.09 1.27
C ALA A 48 3.67 2.99 1.95
N GLN A 49 2.57 3.26 1.26
CA GLN A 49 1.41 3.97 1.77
C GLN A 49 0.21 3.02 1.69
N VAL A 50 -0.56 2.93 2.77
CA VAL A 50 -1.78 2.13 2.84
C VAL A 50 -2.88 3.02 3.38
N ASN A 51 -4.05 2.97 2.75
CA ASN A 51 -5.27 3.63 3.21
C ASN A 51 -6.31 2.54 3.47
N ILE A 52 -6.98 2.57 4.62
CA ILE A 52 -8.06 1.64 4.98
C ILE A 52 -9.25 2.46 5.46
N GLY A 53 -10.46 2.02 5.11
CA GLY A 53 -11.68 2.61 5.64
C GLY A 53 -12.88 1.68 5.56
N SER A 54 -14.00 2.16 6.10
CA SER A 54 -15.29 1.46 6.05
C SER A 54 -15.90 1.53 4.64
N CYS A 55 -16.53 0.46 4.18
CA CYS A 55 -17.37 0.47 2.97
C CYS A 55 -18.79 1.01 3.20
N LYS A 56 -19.21 1.20 4.46
CA LYS A 56 -20.58 1.65 4.77
C LYS A 56 -20.76 3.15 4.50
N ASN A 57 -21.64 3.47 3.55
CA ASN A 57 -22.06 4.84 3.22
C ASN A 57 -20.91 5.77 2.82
N THR A 58 -19.88 5.23 2.18
CA THR A 58 -18.65 5.95 1.83
C THR A 58 -18.32 5.73 0.36
N THR A 59 -18.05 6.84 -0.33
CA THR A 59 -17.42 6.84 -1.66
C THR A 59 -16.08 7.53 -1.53
N VAL A 60 -15.02 6.89 -2.00
CA VAL A 60 -13.65 7.37 -1.88
C VAL A 60 -12.99 7.30 -3.25
N SER A 61 -12.31 8.38 -3.62
CA SER A 61 -11.44 8.42 -4.78
C SER A 61 -10.04 8.77 -4.30
N LEU A 62 -9.07 7.91 -4.62
CA LEU A 62 -7.66 8.14 -4.36
C LEU A 62 -6.96 8.37 -5.69
N SER A 63 -6.10 9.39 -5.74
CA SER A 63 -5.23 9.63 -6.89
C SER A 63 -3.84 10.00 -6.40
N SER A 64 -2.84 9.52 -7.12
CA SER A 64 -1.43 9.86 -6.88
C SER A 64 -0.86 10.54 -8.13
N ARG A 65 -0.09 11.60 -7.92
CA ARG A 65 0.72 12.24 -8.97
C ARG A 65 2.14 12.35 -8.46
N ALA A 66 3.09 12.19 -9.37
CA ALA A 66 4.49 12.28 -9.00
C ALA A 66 5.32 12.92 -10.11
N LEU A 67 6.42 13.55 -9.72
CA LEU A 67 7.41 14.14 -10.61
C LEU A 67 8.72 13.38 -10.39
N TRP A 68 9.09 12.57 -11.38
CA TRP A 68 10.25 11.68 -11.30
C TRP A 68 11.32 12.11 -12.28
N HIS A 69 12.57 11.74 -11.98
CA HIS A 69 13.64 11.91 -12.93
C HIS A 69 13.49 10.86 -14.04
N ALA A 70 13.71 11.25 -15.31
CA ALA A 70 13.44 10.34 -16.42
C ALA A 70 14.40 9.14 -16.44
N ASP A 71 15.62 9.33 -15.96
CA ASP A 71 16.71 8.35 -16.03
C ASP A 71 16.88 7.51 -14.75
N SER A 72 16.15 7.83 -13.67
CA SER A 72 16.26 7.15 -12.38
C SER A 72 15.53 5.81 -12.31
N ASN A 73 14.69 5.48 -13.31
CA ASN A 73 13.80 4.32 -13.29
C ASN A 73 12.93 4.25 -12.00
N ASP A 74 12.53 5.41 -11.48
CA ASP A 74 11.53 5.47 -10.42
C ASP A 74 10.25 4.78 -10.89
N THR A 75 9.62 4.00 -10.00
CA THR A 75 8.40 3.27 -10.33
C THR A 75 7.47 3.12 -9.13
N PHE A 76 6.23 2.73 -9.39
CA PHE A 76 5.23 2.48 -8.36
C PHE A 76 4.30 1.35 -8.76
N VAL A 77 3.66 0.77 -7.75
CA VAL A 77 2.55 -0.16 -7.92
C VAL A 77 1.41 0.25 -7.01
N GLU A 78 0.20 0.17 -7.54
CA GLU A 78 -1.05 0.37 -6.81
C GLU A 78 -1.81 -0.96 -6.75
N SER A 79 -2.46 -1.21 -5.62
CA SER A 79 -3.41 -2.31 -5.45
C SER A 79 -4.60 -1.84 -4.62
N THR A 80 -5.78 -2.31 -5.01
CA THR A 80 -7.03 -2.01 -4.31
C THR A 80 -7.67 -3.31 -3.85
N PHE A 81 -8.29 -3.28 -2.68
CA PHE A 81 -9.02 -4.40 -2.10
C PHE A 81 -10.31 -3.91 -1.47
N SER A 82 -11.37 -4.70 -1.57
CA SER A 82 -12.60 -4.48 -0.80
C SER A 82 -13.25 -5.79 -0.39
N ASN A 83 -13.91 -5.76 0.77
CA ASN A 83 -14.83 -6.79 1.23
C ASN A 83 -16.17 -6.15 1.64
N SER A 84 -17.01 -6.86 2.38
CA SER A 84 -18.32 -6.35 2.81
C SER A 84 -18.28 -5.18 3.80
N SER A 85 -17.14 -4.92 4.45
CA SER A 85 -16.99 -3.91 5.50
C SER A 85 -15.80 -2.95 5.30
N ILE A 86 -14.74 -3.37 4.61
CA ILE A 86 -13.46 -2.67 4.51
C ILE A 86 -13.13 -2.42 3.04
N TYR A 87 -12.68 -1.21 2.72
CA TYR A 87 -11.88 -0.94 1.53
C TYR A 87 -10.43 -0.67 1.94
N ALA A 88 -9.49 -1.02 1.07
CA ALA A 88 -8.09 -0.68 1.23
C ALA A 88 -7.45 -0.32 -0.12
N VAL A 89 -6.54 0.65 -0.10
CA VAL A 89 -5.69 1.00 -1.24
C VAL A 89 -4.25 1.07 -0.77
N ALA A 90 -3.38 0.29 -1.41
CA ALA A 90 -1.95 0.26 -1.12
C ALA A 90 -1.15 0.78 -2.33
N LEU A 91 -0.22 1.67 -2.05
CA LEU A 91 0.73 2.23 -3.00
C LEU A 91 2.14 1.91 -2.50
N VAL A 92 2.97 1.33 -3.36
CA VAL A 92 4.39 1.10 -3.08
C VAL A 92 5.21 1.80 -4.14
N TYR A 93 6.07 2.71 -3.70
CA TYR A 93 6.99 3.45 -4.56
C TYR A 93 8.41 2.89 -4.40
N CYS A 94 9.10 2.78 -5.53
CA CYS A 94 10.51 2.48 -5.63
C CYS A 94 11.18 3.71 -6.24
N VAL A 95 11.88 4.47 -5.41
CA VAL A 95 12.49 5.75 -5.81
C VAL A 95 14.00 5.64 -5.68
N TYR A 96 14.72 5.89 -6.76
CA TYR A 96 16.16 5.90 -6.80
C TYR A 96 16.72 6.93 -5.83
N PHE A 97 17.79 6.53 -5.16
CA PHE A 97 18.49 7.33 -4.16
C PHE A 97 19.95 7.38 -4.56
N GLU A 98 20.41 8.59 -4.87
CA GLU A 98 21.80 8.88 -5.18
C GLU A 98 22.71 8.83 -3.95
#